data_AF-A0A922LUD7-F1
#
_entry.id   AF-A0A922LUD7-F1
#
_cell.length_a   1.000
_cell.length_b   1.000
_cell.length_c   1.000
_cell.angle_alpha   90.00
_cell.angle_beta   90.00
_cell.angle_gamma   90.00
#
_symmetry.space_group_name_H-M   'P 1'
#
loop_
_entity.id
_entity.type
_entity.pdbx_description
1 polymer ?
#
loop_
_entity_poly.entity_id
_entity_poly.type
_entity_poly.pdbx_seq_one_letter_code
_entity_poly.pdbx_strand_id
1 'polypeptide(L)'
;MPRRLRGPSLPKQDRKLLKSLKGYQMGHIQRLVSVTRSASSAPDRLIANIPPPPIARMECRGGDQVLGLLCRLPNLVHVRSDRYSHLDVIWVELPLVCVRYSCIAAEPVPQDTRPSDLEGISDQLLNIAPHGSYAIRSVCRMLILHQSGKILQEDWCVTPLPSSHLQECSLVITEAVSNFMTPKTSTLVSTFEAGGIPDDAVRSKLVDELSTATGMNKAYSLQCLTECQFDIDSALHSFQKVHEAGLLPAEAFSLI
;
A
#
# COMPACT_ATOMS: atom_id res chain seq x y z
N MET A 1 -10.97 30.60 29.07
CA MET A 1 -9.88 29.60 29.00
C MET A 1 -10.42 28.24 29.41
N PRO A 2 -10.76 27.33 28.48
CA PRO A 2 -11.31 26.03 28.86
C PRO A 2 -10.19 25.13 29.42
N ARG A 3 -10.39 24.66 30.66
CA ARG A 3 -9.50 23.70 31.33
C ARG A 3 -9.53 22.37 30.56
N ARG A 4 -8.38 21.90 30.09
CA ARG A 4 -8.23 20.54 29.55
C ARG A 4 -8.65 19.54 30.63
N LEU A 5 -9.78 18.86 30.41
CA LEU A 5 -10.19 17.72 31.21
C LEU A 5 -9.13 16.62 31.02
N ARG A 6 -8.37 16.31 32.09
CA ARG A 6 -7.50 15.14 32.09
C ARG A 6 -8.39 13.91 31.93
N GLY A 7 -8.20 13.18 30.84
CA GLY A 7 -8.84 11.88 30.64
C GLY A 7 -8.58 10.93 31.81
N PRO A 8 -9.42 9.88 31.96
CA PRO A 8 -9.34 8.97 33.09
C PRO A 8 -7.94 8.38 33.19
N SER A 9 -7.35 8.51 34.38
CA SER A 9 -5.98 8.09 34.61
C SER A 9 -5.95 6.55 34.65
N LEU A 10 -5.12 5.93 33.81
CA LEU A 10 -5.01 4.46 33.72
C LEU A 10 -4.86 3.80 35.10
N PRO A 11 -5.52 2.66 35.36
CA PRO A 11 -5.27 1.83 36.54
C PRO A 11 -3.78 1.54 36.76
N LYS A 12 -3.36 1.34 38.03
CA LYS A 12 -1.95 1.11 38.38
C LYS A 12 -1.35 -0.10 37.64
N GLN A 13 -2.13 -1.15 37.44
CA GLN A 13 -1.73 -2.34 36.70
C GLN A 13 -1.49 -2.03 35.22
N ASP A 14 -2.42 -1.33 34.56
CA ASP A 14 -2.29 -0.94 33.16
C ASP A 14 -1.11 0.01 32.92
N ARG A 15 -0.81 0.91 33.87
CA ARG A 15 0.41 1.73 33.79
C ARG A 15 1.68 0.91 33.88
N LYS A 16 1.68 -0.16 34.68
CA LYS A 16 2.82 -1.08 34.82
C LYS A 16 3.00 -1.91 33.55
N LEU A 17 1.89 -2.42 32.99
CA LEU A 17 1.88 -3.14 31.72
C LEU A 17 2.35 -2.25 30.56
N LEU A 18 1.81 -1.03 30.43
CA LEU A 18 2.22 -0.07 29.40
C LEU A 18 3.70 0.31 29.51
N LYS A 19 4.23 0.47 30.73
CA LYS A 19 5.67 0.68 30.96
C LYS A 19 6.50 -0.51 30.50
N SER A 20 6.05 -1.73 30.80
CA SER A 20 6.71 -2.97 30.37
C SER A 20 6.70 -3.10 28.85
N LEU A 21 5.54 -2.90 28.20
CA LEU A 21 5.39 -2.93 26.75
C LEU A 21 6.27 -1.88 26.06
N LYS A 22 6.33 -0.65 26.59
CA LYS A 22 7.27 0.38 26.10
C LYS A 22 8.74 -0.05 26.23
N GLY A 23 9.09 -0.75 27.31
CA GLY A 23 10.42 -1.33 27.50
C GLY A 23 10.74 -2.41 26.47
N TYR A 24 9.82 -3.34 26.22
CA TYR A 24 9.96 -4.37 25.18
C TYR A 24 10.05 -3.75 23.78
N GLN A 25 9.21 -2.77 23.48
CA GLN A 25 9.23 -2.03 22.22
C GLN A 25 10.58 -1.33 22.04
N MET A 26 11.09 -0.64 23.06
CA MET A 26 12.41 0.00 23.03
C MET A 26 13.54 -1.01 22.82
N GLY A 27 13.50 -2.16 23.51
CA GLY A 27 14.48 -3.22 23.34
C GLY A 27 14.41 -3.90 21.96
N HIS A 28 13.23 -3.96 21.35
CA HIS A 28 13.06 -4.43 19.98
C HIS A 28 13.62 -3.42 18.98
N ILE A 29 13.30 -2.13 19.14
CA ILE A 29 13.86 -1.03 18.34
C ILE A 29 15.38 -1.02 18.44
N GLN A 30 15.95 -1.12 19.64
CA GLN A 30 17.41 -1.14 19.83
C GLN A 30 18.05 -2.36 19.17
N ARG A 31 17.41 -3.53 19.24
CA ARG A 31 17.86 -4.71 18.50
C ARG A 31 17.81 -4.46 17.00
N LEU A 32 16.70 -3.95 16.47
CA LEU A 32 16.57 -3.61 15.05
C LEU A 32 17.62 -2.59 14.60
N VAL A 33 17.84 -1.52 15.35
CA VAL A 33 18.87 -0.50 15.08
C VAL A 33 20.26 -1.12 15.11
N SER A 34 20.56 -1.99 16.08
CA SER A 34 21.83 -2.70 16.17
C SER A 34 22.05 -3.59 14.94
N VAL A 35 21.06 -4.42 14.58
CA VAL A 35 21.17 -5.28 13.39
C VAL A 35 21.24 -4.43 12.11
N THR A 36 20.59 -3.26 12.06
CA THR A 36 20.62 -2.32 10.91
C THR A 36 22.01 -1.72 10.74
N ARG A 37 22.65 -1.27 11.82
CA ARG A 37 24.03 -0.79 11.80
C ARG A 37 25.01 -1.87 11.36
N SER A 38 24.81 -3.11 11.80
CA SER A 38 25.65 -4.24 11.38
C SER A 38 25.51 -4.62 9.91
N ALA A 39 24.39 -4.27 9.26
CA ALA A 39 24.16 -4.54 7.84
C ALA A 39 24.44 -3.33 6.92
N SER A 40 24.66 -2.15 7.49
CA SER A 40 24.94 -0.88 6.83
C SER A 40 26.41 -0.71 6.39
N SER A 41 27.18 -1.79 6.26
CA SER A 41 28.57 -1.72 5.77
C SER A 41 28.70 -1.57 4.24
N ALA A 42 27.58 -1.46 3.52
CA ALA A 42 27.58 -1.11 2.10
C ALA A 42 27.73 0.43 1.93
N PRO A 43 28.64 0.92 1.08
CA PRO A 43 28.91 2.34 0.96
C PRO A 43 27.73 3.09 0.32
N ASP A 44 27.28 4.16 1.01
CA ASP A 44 26.28 5.15 0.57
C ASP A 44 26.77 6.01 -0.62
N ARG A 45 27.06 5.40 -1.77
CA ARG A 45 27.37 6.16 -2.99
C ARG A 45 26.40 5.84 -4.11
N LEU A 46 25.49 6.82 -4.30
CA LEU A 46 24.99 7.29 -5.59
C LEU A 46 24.24 6.27 -6.46
N ILE A 47 22.96 5.99 -6.17
CA ILE A 47 21.97 5.74 -7.25
C ILE A 47 20.61 6.28 -6.77
N ALA A 48 20.11 7.34 -7.41
CA ALA A 48 18.83 7.97 -7.08
C ALA A 48 17.60 7.20 -7.61
N ASN A 49 17.79 6.11 -8.37
CA ASN A 49 16.74 5.42 -9.11
C ASN A 49 16.71 3.90 -8.96
N ILE A 50 17.47 3.34 -8.00
CA ILE A 50 17.41 1.91 -7.68
C ILE A 50 17.26 1.80 -6.17
N PRO A 51 16.20 1.15 -5.65
CA PRO A 51 16.07 0.94 -4.22
C PRO A 51 17.33 0.21 -3.74
N PRO A 52 17.97 0.69 -2.66
CA PRO A 52 19.17 0.05 -2.13
C PRO A 52 18.95 -1.45 -1.92
N PRO A 53 20.01 -2.28 -2.01
CA PRO A 53 19.94 -3.74 -1.92
C PRO A 53 19.17 -4.20 -0.67
N PRO A 54 18.70 -5.47 -0.60
CA PRO A 54 17.61 -5.96 0.28
C PRO A 54 17.81 -5.83 1.81
N ILE A 55 18.83 -5.11 2.25
CA ILE A 55 19.08 -4.76 3.65
C ILE A 55 19.04 -3.24 3.89
N ALA A 56 18.27 -2.50 3.10
CA ALA A 56 17.87 -1.14 3.47
C ALA A 56 16.73 -1.21 4.49
N ARG A 57 17.08 -1.33 5.77
CA ARG A 57 16.08 -1.23 6.84
C ARG A 57 15.70 0.22 7.06
N MET A 58 14.43 0.52 6.87
CA MET A 58 13.85 1.85 7.06
C MET A 58 12.78 1.77 8.14
N GLU A 59 12.83 2.68 9.11
CA GLU A 59 11.79 2.84 10.14
C GLU A 59 11.14 4.21 9.96
N CYS A 60 9.82 4.28 10.10
CA CYS A 60 9.07 5.52 10.08
C CYS A 60 7.96 5.49 11.14
N ARG A 61 7.54 6.66 11.61
CA ARG A 61 6.47 6.79 12.61
C ARG A 61 5.54 7.95 12.29
N GLY A 62 4.24 7.72 12.46
CA GLY A 62 3.21 8.72 12.15
C GLY A 62 2.80 8.69 10.67
N GLY A 63 1.60 9.18 10.39
CA GLY A 63 0.96 9.05 9.07
C GLY A 63 1.81 9.57 7.92
N ASP A 64 2.33 10.79 8.04
CA ASP A 64 3.08 11.44 6.96
C ASP A 64 4.37 10.72 6.60
N GLN A 65 5.12 10.25 7.62
CA GLN A 65 6.37 9.51 7.39
C GLN A 65 6.10 8.12 6.82
N VAL A 66 5.02 7.45 7.27
CA VAL A 66 4.59 6.16 6.74
C VAL A 66 4.21 6.32 5.27
N LEU A 67 3.38 7.32 4.94
CA LEU A 67 2.99 7.59 3.56
C LEU A 67 4.20 7.89 2.68
N GLY A 68 5.11 8.76 3.16
CA GLY A 68 6.35 9.06 2.44
C GLY A 68 7.29 7.86 2.27
N LEU A 69 7.25 6.88 3.17
CA LEU A 69 7.95 5.61 2.98
C LEU A 69 7.24 4.75 1.92
N LEU A 70 5.92 4.55 2.04
CA LEU A 70 5.13 3.74 1.12
C LEU A 70 5.25 4.21 -0.34
N CYS A 71 5.28 5.53 -0.58
CA CYS A 71 5.47 6.09 -1.92
C CYS A 71 6.84 5.79 -2.55
N ARG A 72 7.83 5.37 -1.76
CA ARG A 72 9.19 5.02 -2.22
C ARG A 72 9.42 3.52 -2.33
N LEU A 73 8.47 2.70 -1.87
CA LEU A 73 8.56 1.26 -1.97
C LEU A 73 8.29 0.80 -3.40
N PRO A 74 8.86 -0.34 -3.81
CA PRO A 74 8.63 -0.87 -5.16
C PRO A 74 7.14 -1.10 -5.39
N ASN A 75 6.68 -0.85 -6.62
CA ASN A 75 5.32 -1.16 -7.01
C ASN A 75 5.20 -2.68 -7.17
N LEU A 76 4.45 -3.34 -6.29
CA LEU A 76 4.33 -4.80 -6.29
C LEU A 76 2.94 -5.23 -6.74
N VAL A 77 2.88 -6.09 -7.74
CA VAL A 77 1.68 -6.87 -8.07
C VAL A 77 1.68 -8.11 -7.20
N HIS A 78 0.89 -8.09 -6.13
CA HIS A 78 0.73 -9.22 -5.23
C HIS A 78 -0.07 -10.33 -5.93
N VAL A 79 0.51 -11.53 -6.01
CA VAL A 79 -0.22 -12.70 -6.50
C VAL A 79 -1.22 -13.12 -5.44
N ARG A 80 -2.51 -13.16 -5.78
CA ARG A 80 -3.58 -13.66 -4.91
C ARG A 80 -3.92 -15.08 -5.33
N SER A 81 -3.35 -16.06 -4.64
CA SER A 81 -3.55 -17.48 -4.92
C SER A 81 -3.44 -18.27 -3.63
N ASP A 82 -4.37 -19.16 -3.36
CA ASP A 82 -4.36 -20.00 -2.14
C ASP A 82 -3.07 -20.81 -1.98
N ARG A 83 -2.38 -21.12 -3.09
CA ARG A 83 -1.11 -21.83 -3.09
C ARG A 83 0.08 -20.96 -2.69
N TYR A 84 0.04 -19.65 -3.01
CA TYR A 84 1.19 -18.75 -2.89
C TYR A 84 0.88 -17.50 -2.06
N SER A 85 -0.25 -17.47 -1.38
CA SER A 85 -0.68 -16.43 -0.47
C SER A 85 -1.18 -17.08 0.81
N HIS A 86 -0.58 -16.69 1.92
CA HIS A 86 -0.93 -17.23 3.23
C HIS A 86 -1.17 -16.08 4.20
N LEU A 87 -2.19 -16.25 5.03
CA LEU A 87 -2.49 -15.36 6.14
C LEU A 87 -2.53 -16.19 7.41
N ASP A 88 -1.52 -16.04 8.24
CA ASP A 88 -1.41 -16.70 9.53
C ASP A 88 -1.82 -15.74 10.64
N VAL A 89 -2.72 -16.17 11.52
CA VAL A 89 -2.97 -15.46 12.78
C VAL A 89 -1.95 -15.95 13.80
N ILE A 90 -1.01 -15.08 14.17
CA ILE A 90 0.06 -15.42 15.11
C ILE A 90 -0.43 -15.31 16.55
N TRP A 91 -1.18 -14.25 16.85
CA TRP A 91 -1.60 -13.94 18.20
C TRP A 91 -2.87 -13.09 18.20
N VAL A 92 -3.74 -13.32 19.19
CA VAL A 92 -4.99 -12.59 19.39
C VAL A 92 -5.13 -12.27 20.87
N GLU A 93 -5.22 -10.98 21.20
CA GLU A 93 -5.63 -10.51 22.51
C GLU A 93 -6.40 -9.22 22.31
N LEU A 94 -7.72 -9.28 22.43
CA LEU A 94 -8.58 -8.15 22.12
C LEU A 94 -8.17 -6.91 22.95
N PRO A 95 -8.04 -5.74 22.31
CA PRO A 95 -8.54 -5.40 20.97
C PRO A 95 -7.50 -5.58 19.85
N LEU A 96 -6.46 -6.38 20.04
CA LEU A 96 -5.33 -6.53 19.13
C LEU A 96 -5.26 -7.92 18.48
N VAL A 97 -4.85 -7.93 17.21
CA VAL A 97 -4.60 -9.13 16.43
C VAL A 97 -3.24 -8.97 15.74
N CYS A 98 -2.37 -9.96 15.88
CA CYS A 98 -1.13 -10.05 15.12
C CYS A 98 -1.32 -11.07 13.99
N VAL A 99 -1.15 -10.63 12.76
CA VAL A 99 -1.22 -11.47 11.56
C VAL A 99 0.09 -11.41 10.79
N ARG A 100 0.43 -12.52 10.13
CA ARG A 100 1.48 -12.57 9.12
C ARG A 100 0.85 -12.90 7.79
N TYR A 101 1.05 -12.00 6.83
CA TYR A 101 0.70 -12.21 5.44
C TYR A 101 1.97 -12.49 4.64
N SER A 102 1.99 -13.60 3.91
CA SER A 102 3.09 -13.96 3.04
C SER A 102 2.56 -14.19 1.63
N CYS A 103 3.25 -13.67 0.61
CA CYS A 103 2.92 -13.98 -0.77
C CYS A 103 4.12 -13.90 -1.71
N ILE A 104 3.95 -14.37 -2.93
CA ILE A 104 4.82 -13.98 -4.05
C ILE A 104 4.27 -12.71 -4.71
N ALA A 105 5.15 -11.89 -5.27
CA ALA A 105 4.78 -10.66 -5.96
C ALA A 105 5.68 -10.40 -7.17
N ALA A 106 5.17 -9.63 -8.13
CA ALA A 106 5.91 -9.18 -9.30
C ALA A 106 6.19 -7.67 -9.20
N GLU A 107 7.46 -7.30 -9.31
CA GLU A 107 7.93 -5.92 -9.37
C GLU A 107 8.25 -5.56 -10.83
N PRO A 108 7.64 -4.53 -11.42
CA PRO A 108 7.91 -4.16 -12.80
C PRO A 108 9.33 -3.62 -12.92
N VAL A 109 10.08 -4.14 -13.89
CA VAL A 109 11.40 -3.63 -14.24
C VAL A 109 11.23 -2.47 -15.23
N PRO A 110 11.75 -1.27 -14.95
CA PRO A 110 11.67 -0.15 -15.88
C PRO A 110 12.27 -0.49 -17.25
N GLN A 111 11.65 -0.03 -18.33
CA GLN A 111 12.08 -0.35 -19.70
C GLN A 111 13.50 0.15 -20.04
N ASP A 112 13.95 1.22 -19.37
CA ASP A 112 15.28 1.81 -19.56
C ASP A 112 16.40 1.07 -18.80
N THR A 113 16.07 0.03 -18.03
CA THR A 113 17.04 -0.74 -17.24
C THR A 113 17.96 -1.52 -18.17
N ARG A 114 19.28 -1.28 -18.09
CA ARG A 114 20.26 -1.99 -18.92
C ARG A 114 20.54 -3.37 -18.34
N PRO A 115 20.89 -4.37 -19.17
CA PRO A 115 21.30 -5.69 -18.67
C PRO A 115 22.45 -5.62 -17.66
N SER A 116 23.40 -4.70 -17.85
CA SER A 116 24.52 -4.44 -16.92
C SER A 116 24.06 -3.96 -15.54
N ASP A 117 22.91 -3.29 -15.45
CA ASP A 117 22.35 -2.81 -14.17
C ASP A 117 21.77 -3.99 -13.36
N LEU A 118 21.50 -5.11 -14.02
CA LEU A 118 20.96 -6.35 -13.44
C LEU A 118 22.07 -7.38 -13.15
N GLU A 119 23.27 -7.23 -13.70
CA GLU A 119 24.38 -8.20 -13.61
C GLU A 119 24.94 -8.43 -12.19
N GLY A 120 24.55 -7.62 -11.20
CA GLY A 120 24.88 -7.82 -9.78
C GLY A 120 23.67 -8.21 -8.90
N ILE A 121 22.48 -8.30 -9.48
CA ILE A 121 21.24 -8.46 -8.75
C ILE A 121 20.79 -9.93 -8.88
N SER A 122 20.69 -10.65 -7.76
CA SER A 122 20.28 -12.07 -7.75
C SER A 122 18.79 -12.30 -8.03
N ASP A 123 18.12 -11.32 -8.64
CA ASP A 123 16.69 -11.31 -8.84
C ASP A 123 16.27 -12.26 -9.95
N GLN A 124 15.17 -12.95 -9.71
CA GLN A 124 14.57 -13.82 -10.70
C GLN A 124 13.68 -12.99 -11.63
N LEU A 125 14.02 -12.93 -12.91
CA LEU A 125 13.27 -12.17 -13.90
C LEU A 125 12.30 -13.05 -14.67
N LEU A 126 11.11 -12.54 -14.91
CA LEU A 126 10.09 -13.15 -15.73
C LEU A 126 9.62 -12.14 -16.78
N ASN A 127 9.73 -12.50 -18.06
CA ASN A 127 9.15 -11.70 -19.14
C ASN A 127 7.70 -12.11 -19.36
N ILE A 128 6.78 -11.17 -19.18
CA ILE A 128 5.34 -11.37 -19.27
C ILE A 128 4.84 -10.55 -20.45
N ALA A 129 4.69 -11.16 -21.62
CA ALA A 129 4.19 -10.45 -22.79
C ALA A 129 2.68 -10.17 -22.66
N PRO A 130 2.17 -9.00 -23.10
CA PRO A 130 2.88 -7.84 -23.64
C PRO A 130 3.35 -6.83 -22.56
N HIS A 131 3.26 -7.19 -21.29
CA HIS A 131 3.42 -6.32 -20.12
C HIS A 131 4.88 -6.05 -19.68
N GLY A 132 5.87 -6.71 -20.28
CA GLY A 132 7.29 -6.47 -20.05
C GLY A 132 7.93 -7.40 -19.00
N SER A 133 9.10 -6.99 -18.50
CA SER A 133 9.90 -7.77 -17.56
C SER A 133 9.56 -7.45 -16.11
N TYR A 134 9.51 -8.48 -15.27
CA TYR A 134 9.21 -8.37 -13.84
C TYR A 134 10.25 -9.12 -13.01
N ALA A 135 10.69 -8.50 -11.91
CA ALA A 135 11.45 -9.17 -10.87
C ALA A 135 10.49 -9.85 -9.89
N ILE A 136 10.73 -11.12 -9.60
CA ILE A 136 9.85 -11.92 -8.75
C ILE A 136 10.35 -11.91 -7.31
N ARG A 137 9.45 -11.50 -6.41
CA ARG A 137 9.71 -11.26 -5.00
C ARG A 137 8.93 -12.21 -4.12
N SER A 138 9.54 -12.60 -3.01
CA SER A 138 8.84 -13.09 -1.83
C SER A 138 8.55 -11.91 -0.91
N VAL A 139 7.29 -11.78 -0.50
CA VAL A 139 6.81 -10.73 0.38
C VAL A 139 6.32 -11.35 1.68
N CYS A 140 6.77 -10.81 2.81
CA CYS A 140 6.27 -11.16 4.13
C CYS A 140 5.96 -9.87 4.90
N ARG A 141 4.73 -9.76 5.40
CA ARG A 141 4.23 -8.62 6.17
C ARG A 141 3.74 -9.15 7.52
N MET A 142 4.29 -8.67 8.62
CA MET A 142 3.68 -8.83 9.94
C MET A 142 2.92 -7.57 10.30
N LEU A 143 1.64 -7.71 10.64
CA LEU A 143 0.78 -6.59 11.00
C LEU A 143 0.24 -6.79 12.41
N ILE A 144 0.33 -5.74 13.23
CA ILE A 144 -0.42 -5.62 14.47
C ILE A 144 -1.61 -4.72 14.19
N LEU A 145 -2.79 -5.31 14.22
CA LEU A 145 -4.07 -4.68 13.94
C LEU A 145 -4.83 -4.42 15.24
N HIS A 146 -5.50 -3.28 15.31
CA HIS A 146 -6.59 -3.08 16.26
C HIS A 146 -7.89 -3.65 15.68
N GLN A 147 -8.83 -4.08 16.53
CA GLN A 147 -10.13 -4.65 16.13
C GLN A 147 -10.98 -3.71 15.24
N SER A 148 -10.67 -2.42 15.24
CA SER A 148 -11.26 -1.43 14.32
C SER A 148 -10.69 -1.49 12.90
N GLY A 149 -9.80 -2.44 12.59
CA GLY A 149 -9.07 -2.53 11.33
C GLY A 149 -7.85 -1.59 11.22
N LYS A 150 -7.53 -0.82 12.25
CA LYS A 150 -6.39 0.11 12.21
C LYS A 150 -5.07 -0.65 12.34
N ILE A 151 -4.16 -0.45 11.39
CA ILE A 151 -2.77 -0.93 11.48
C ILE A 151 -2.03 -0.08 12.51
N LEU A 152 -1.52 -0.72 13.57
CA LEU A 152 -0.73 -0.08 14.62
C LEU A 152 0.77 -0.23 14.39
N GLN A 153 1.16 -1.38 13.83
CA GLN A 153 2.53 -1.66 13.42
C GLN A 153 2.51 -2.56 12.20
N GLU A 154 3.47 -2.34 11.31
CA GLU A 154 3.71 -3.19 10.16
C GLU A 154 5.22 -3.38 10.00
N ASP A 155 5.64 -4.64 9.91
CA ASP A 155 7.00 -5.03 9.52
C ASP A 155 6.90 -5.67 8.13
N TRP A 156 7.52 -5.07 7.12
CA TRP A 156 7.48 -5.53 5.72
C TRP A 156 8.87 -5.97 5.27
N CYS A 157 8.97 -7.23 4.85
CA CYS A 157 10.16 -7.84 4.26
C CYS A 157 9.88 -8.21 2.79
N VAL A 158 10.81 -7.82 1.91
CA VAL A 158 10.80 -8.18 0.49
C VAL A 158 12.15 -8.81 0.17
N THR A 159 12.14 -10.01 -0.39
CA THR A 159 13.36 -10.72 -0.81
C THR A 159 13.18 -11.27 -2.22
N PRO A 160 14.26 -11.58 -2.94
CA PRO A 160 14.16 -12.35 -4.18
C PRO A 160 13.48 -13.70 -3.93
N LEU A 161 12.68 -14.17 -4.89
CA LEU A 161 12.18 -15.55 -4.88
C LEU A 161 13.34 -16.52 -5.18
N PRO A 162 13.48 -17.66 -4.48
CA PRO A 162 14.47 -18.66 -4.84
C PRO A 162 14.25 -19.19 -6.26
N SER A 163 15.33 -19.32 -7.06
CA SER A 163 15.27 -19.74 -8.47
C SER A 163 14.56 -21.07 -8.68
N SER A 164 14.64 -22.00 -7.72
CA SER A 164 13.97 -23.29 -7.77
C SER A 164 12.44 -23.20 -7.86
N HIS A 165 11.83 -22.10 -7.40
CA HIS A 165 10.38 -21.94 -7.35
C HIS A 165 9.81 -21.16 -8.55
N LEU A 166 10.66 -20.45 -9.31
CA LEU A 166 10.22 -19.54 -10.36
C LEU A 166 9.39 -20.23 -11.43
N GLN A 167 9.84 -21.40 -11.89
CA GLN A 167 9.15 -22.16 -12.93
C GLN A 167 7.75 -22.58 -12.47
N GLU A 168 7.62 -23.01 -11.22
CA GLU A 168 6.37 -23.50 -10.65
C GLU A 168 5.31 -22.39 -10.54
N CYS A 169 5.71 -21.17 -10.18
CA CYS A 169 4.80 -20.06 -10.00
C CYS A 169 4.62 -19.17 -11.25
N SER A 170 5.40 -19.39 -12.31
CA SER A 170 5.44 -18.54 -13.52
C SER A 170 4.06 -18.28 -14.12
N LEU A 171 3.21 -19.31 -14.24
CA LEU A 171 1.86 -19.21 -14.80
C LEU A 171 0.97 -18.32 -13.93
N VAL A 172 0.97 -18.54 -12.62
CA VAL A 172 0.13 -17.78 -11.67
C VAL A 172 0.56 -16.32 -11.58
N ILE A 173 1.87 -16.06 -11.68
CA ILE A 173 2.39 -14.69 -11.76
C ILE A 173 1.95 -14.01 -13.06
N THR A 174 2.09 -14.70 -14.19
CA THR A 174 1.69 -14.19 -15.51
C THR A 174 0.21 -13.82 -15.51
N GLU A 175 -0.64 -14.70 -14.97
CA GLU A 175 -2.07 -14.45 -14.82
C GLU A 175 -2.36 -13.26 -13.91
N ALA A 176 -1.72 -13.20 -12.73
CA ALA A 176 -1.91 -12.10 -11.78
C ALA A 176 -1.54 -10.74 -12.39
N VAL A 177 -0.41 -10.66 -13.10
CA VAL A 177 0.02 -9.44 -13.80
C VAL A 177 -0.94 -9.09 -14.94
N SER A 178 -1.34 -10.07 -15.75
CA SER A 178 -2.29 -9.84 -16.85
C SER A 178 -3.65 -9.33 -16.33
N ASN A 179 -4.16 -9.91 -15.25
CA ASN A 179 -5.41 -9.50 -14.60
C ASN A 179 -5.29 -8.13 -13.91
N PHE A 180 -4.09 -7.73 -13.49
CA PHE A 180 -3.82 -6.42 -12.92
C PHE A 180 -3.73 -5.35 -14.02
N MET A 181 -3.12 -5.68 -15.16
CA MET A 181 -2.90 -4.76 -16.29
C MET A 181 -4.10 -4.65 -17.23
N THR A 182 -5.02 -5.63 -17.22
CA THR A 182 -6.26 -5.53 -17.97
C THR A 182 -7.19 -4.52 -17.29
N PRO A 183 -7.68 -3.48 -18.01
CA PRO A 183 -8.67 -2.56 -17.47
C PRO A 183 -9.95 -3.35 -17.17
N LYS A 184 -10.29 -3.48 -15.89
CA LYS A 184 -11.54 -4.12 -15.48
C LYS A 184 -12.71 -3.23 -15.87
N THR A 185 -13.38 -3.54 -16.98
CA THR A 185 -14.83 -3.31 -17.09
C THR A 185 -15.48 -4.25 -16.08
N SER A 186 -15.64 -3.78 -14.85
CA SER A 186 -15.89 -4.62 -13.67
C SER A 186 -17.25 -5.33 -13.77
N THR A 187 -17.20 -6.61 -14.13
CA THR A 187 -18.27 -7.57 -13.81
C THR A 187 -17.73 -8.45 -12.69
N LEU A 188 -17.93 -8.06 -11.44
CA LEU A 188 -17.85 -8.97 -10.30
C LEU A 188 -18.92 -8.60 -9.28
N VAL A 189 -19.97 -9.41 -9.35
CA VAL A 189 -20.99 -9.67 -8.34
C VAL A 189 -20.32 -9.85 -6.98
N SER A 190 -20.69 -9.00 -6.01
CA SER A 190 -20.52 -9.25 -4.59
C SER A 190 -21.90 -9.19 -3.96
N THR A 191 -22.30 -10.33 -3.40
CA THR A 191 -23.53 -10.54 -2.66
C THR A 191 -23.50 -9.76 -1.35
N PHE A 192 -24.03 -8.53 -1.34
CA PHE A 192 -24.60 -7.87 -0.16
C PHE A 192 -25.71 -6.92 -0.64
N GLU A 193 -26.80 -6.87 0.11
CA GLU A 193 -28.13 -6.41 -0.31
C GLU A 193 -28.24 -4.91 -0.67
N ALA A 194 -29.11 -4.68 -1.67
CA ALA A 194 -29.95 -3.50 -1.92
C ALA A 194 -29.28 -2.12 -2.16
N GLY A 195 -29.02 -1.83 -3.44
CA GLY A 195 -28.84 -0.47 -3.96
C GLY A 195 -28.23 -0.49 -5.36
N GLY A 196 -29.07 -0.44 -6.41
CA GLY A 196 -28.67 -0.64 -7.79
C GLY A 196 -27.55 0.30 -8.26
N ILE A 197 -26.63 -0.24 -9.07
CA ILE A 197 -25.64 0.54 -9.82
C ILE A 197 -26.40 1.58 -10.66
N PRO A 198 -26.07 2.87 -10.57
CA PRO A 198 -26.73 3.88 -11.37
C PRO A 198 -26.47 3.61 -12.87
N ASP A 199 -27.55 3.58 -13.64
CA ASP A 199 -27.56 3.54 -15.10
C ASP A 199 -26.61 4.61 -15.68
N ASP A 200 -26.08 4.43 -16.90
CA ASP A 200 -25.14 5.37 -17.51
C ASP A 200 -25.72 6.80 -17.59
N ALA A 201 -27.05 6.90 -17.72
CA ALA A 201 -27.79 8.16 -17.65
C ALA A 201 -27.73 8.84 -16.27
N VAL A 202 -27.67 8.06 -15.18
CA VAL A 202 -27.56 8.57 -13.81
C VAL A 202 -26.12 9.00 -13.51
N ARG A 203 -25.12 8.27 -14.01
CA ARG A 203 -23.70 8.68 -13.88
C ARG A 203 -23.43 10.00 -14.60
N SER A 204 -23.99 10.19 -15.80
CA SER A 204 -23.89 11.47 -16.50
C SER A 204 -24.48 12.63 -15.70
N LYS A 205 -25.62 12.42 -15.02
CA LYS A 205 -26.23 13.44 -14.16
C LYS A 205 -25.37 13.76 -12.95
N LEU A 206 -24.77 12.76 -12.29
CA LEU A 206 -23.88 12.98 -11.16
C LEU A 206 -22.61 13.75 -11.56
N VAL A 207 -22.07 13.47 -12.75
CA VAL A 207 -20.93 14.23 -13.30
C VAL A 207 -21.31 15.69 -13.53
N ASP A 208 -22.49 15.94 -14.10
CA ASP A 208 -23.00 17.31 -14.32
C ASP A 208 -23.24 18.03 -12.99
N GLU A 209 -23.78 17.34 -11.99
CA GLU A 209 -24.03 17.86 -10.65
C GLU A 209 -22.74 18.23 -9.93
N LEU A 210 -21.74 17.33 -9.91
CA LEU A 210 -20.45 17.61 -9.28
C LEU A 210 -19.68 18.70 -10.01
N SER A 211 -19.71 18.70 -11.35
CA SER A 211 -19.08 19.73 -12.17
C SER A 211 -19.67 21.11 -11.86
N THR A 212 -21.00 21.19 -11.74
CA THR A 212 -21.69 22.44 -11.38
C THR A 212 -21.37 22.88 -9.95
N ALA A 213 -21.32 21.95 -8.99
CA ALA A 213 -21.07 22.26 -7.58
C ALA A 213 -19.62 22.68 -7.29
N THR A 214 -18.65 22.13 -8.02
CA THR A 214 -17.22 22.34 -7.78
C THR A 214 -16.56 23.31 -8.75
N GLY A 215 -17.21 23.61 -9.89
CA GLY A 215 -16.64 24.39 -10.98
C GLY A 215 -15.59 23.62 -11.79
N MET A 216 -15.33 22.34 -11.47
CA MET A 216 -14.42 21.51 -12.25
C MET A 216 -15.06 21.12 -13.59
N ASN A 217 -14.26 20.89 -14.61
CA ASN A 217 -14.73 20.31 -15.86
C ASN A 217 -15.22 18.86 -15.66
N LYS A 218 -15.94 18.35 -16.66
CA LYS A 218 -16.58 17.03 -16.58
C LYS A 218 -15.60 15.87 -16.46
N ALA A 219 -14.40 15.99 -17.02
CA ALA A 219 -13.38 14.94 -16.96
C ALA A 219 -12.86 14.76 -15.53
N TYR A 220 -12.50 15.86 -14.85
CA TYR A 220 -12.06 15.83 -13.47
C TYR A 220 -13.20 15.51 -12.49
N SER A 221 -14.42 15.96 -12.78
CA SER A 221 -15.61 15.58 -12.00
C SER A 221 -15.90 14.09 -12.10
N LEU A 222 -15.79 13.50 -13.31
CA LEU A 222 -15.91 12.06 -13.51
C LEU A 222 -14.81 11.29 -12.77
N GLN A 223 -13.57 11.76 -12.83
CA GLN A 223 -12.46 11.12 -12.10
C GLN A 223 -12.72 11.13 -10.59
N CYS A 224 -13.09 12.28 -10.03
CA CYS A 224 -13.40 12.43 -8.61
C CYS A 224 -14.55 11.51 -8.16
N LEU A 225 -15.63 11.43 -8.96
CA LEU A 225 -16.72 10.49 -8.73
C LEU A 225 -16.27 9.04 -8.82
N THR A 226 -15.43 8.71 -9.80
CA THR A 226 -14.95 7.34 -9.98
C THR A 226 -14.11 6.87 -8.79
N GLU A 227 -13.23 7.74 -8.28
CA GLU A 227 -12.41 7.48 -7.08
C GLU A 227 -13.27 7.39 -5.81
N CYS A 228 -14.42 8.07 -5.79
CA CYS A 228 -15.39 8.07 -4.69
C CYS A 228 -16.58 7.12 -4.92
N GLN A 229 -16.48 6.16 -5.85
CA GLN A 229 -17.53 5.16 -6.11
C GLN A 229 -18.91 5.76 -6.47
N PHE A 230 -18.93 6.91 -7.16
CA PHE A 230 -20.11 7.69 -7.54
C PHE A 230 -20.98 8.18 -6.36
N ASP A 231 -20.40 8.23 -5.16
CA ASP A 231 -21.00 8.90 -4.01
C ASP A 231 -20.69 10.41 -4.07
N ILE A 232 -21.73 11.22 -4.30
CA ILE A 232 -21.64 12.67 -4.48
C ILE A 232 -21.12 13.38 -3.23
N ASP A 233 -21.52 12.92 -2.03
CA ASP A 233 -21.12 13.54 -0.76
C ASP A 233 -19.64 13.26 -0.48
N SER A 234 -19.20 12.03 -0.73
CA SER A 234 -17.79 11.64 -0.63
C SER A 234 -16.91 12.36 -1.65
N ALA A 235 -17.41 12.58 -2.88
CA ALA A 235 -16.70 13.31 -3.93
C ALA A 235 -16.56 14.80 -3.58
N LEU A 236 -17.62 15.45 -3.09
CA LEU A 236 -17.57 16.85 -2.66
C LEU A 236 -16.61 17.06 -1.49
N HIS A 237 -16.63 16.17 -0.50
CA HIS A 237 -15.73 16.25 0.64
C HIS A 237 -14.26 16.00 0.25
N SER A 238 -14.02 15.08 -0.70
CA SER A 238 -12.67 14.85 -1.24
C SER A 238 -12.18 16.04 -2.05
N PHE A 239 -13.03 16.63 -2.91
CA PHE A 239 -12.74 17.87 -3.63
C PHE A 239 -12.36 19.00 -2.68
N GLN A 240 -13.16 19.25 -1.63
CA GLN A 240 -12.89 20.32 -0.66
C GLN A 240 -11.51 20.19 -0.03
N LYS A 241 -11.11 18.98 0.38
CA LYS A 241 -9.78 18.74 0.95
C LYS A 241 -8.64 19.03 -0.03
N VAL A 242 -8.78 18.60 -1.29
CA VAL A 242 -7.74 18.76 -2.31
C VAL A 242 -7.67 20.22 -2.78
N HIS A 243 -8.81 20.90 -2.86
CA HIS A 243 -8.92 22.32 -3.19
C HIS A 243 -8.32 23.21 -2.08
N GLU A 244 -8.65 22.95 -0.81
CA GLU A 244 -8.06 23.65 0.34
C GLU A 244 -6.54 23.42 0.45
N ALA A 245 -6.07 22.24 0.05
CA ALA A 245 -4.65 21.93 -0.01
C ALA A 245 -3.92 22.54 -1.23
N GLY A 246 -4.64 23.19 -2.16
CA GLY A 246 -4.06 23.78 -3.37
C GLY A 246 -3.46 22.75 -4.34
N LEU A 247 -3.95 21.51 -4.30
CA LEU A 247 -3.42 20.38 -5.08
C LEU A 247 -4.18 20.14 -6.40
N LEU A 248 -5.22 20.93 -6.69
CA LEU A 248 -5.97 20.81 -7.94
C LEU A 248 -5.23 21.54 -9.08
N PRO A 249 -5.01 20.88 -10.22
CA PRO A 249 -4.40 21.50 -11.39
C PRO A 249 -5.32 22.57 -12.00
N ALA A 250 -4.75 23.60 -12.63
CA ALA A 250 -5.54 24.69 -13.24
C ALA A 250 -6.43 24.18 -14.39
N GLU A 251 -5.98 23.13 -15.05
CA GLU A 251 -6.68 22.38 -16.10
C GLU A 251 -7.99 21.75 -15.60
N ALA A 252 -8.14 21.52 -14.29
CA ALA A 252 -9.40 21.05 -13.71
C ALA A 252 -10.52 22.09 -13.86
N PHE A 253 -10.19 23.37 -14.03
CA PHE A 253 -11.15 24.47 -14.12
C PHE A 253 -11.20 25.12 -15.52
N SER A 254 -10.37 24.63 -16.45
CA SER A 254 -10.45 25.07 -17.84
C SER A 254 -11.65 24.44 -18.54
N LEU A 255 -12.42 25.26 -19.26
CA LEU A 255 -13.45 24.80 -20.18
C LEU A 255 -12.79 24.00 -21.31
N ILE A 256 -13.13 22.71 -21.40
CA ILE A 256 -12.92 21.88 -22.60
C ILE A 256 -14.25 21.83 -23.34
#